data_AF-A0A3M1NPN1-F1
#
_entry.id   AF-A0A3M1NPN1-F1
#
_cell.length_a   1.000
_cell.length_b   1.000
_cell.length_c   1.000
_cell.angle_alpha   90.00
_cell.angle_beta   90.00
_cell.angle_gamma   90.00
#
_symmetry.space_group_name_H-M   'P 1'
#
loop_
_entity.id
_entity.type
_entity.pdbx_description
1 polymer ?
#
loop_
_entity_poly.entity_id
_entity_poly.type
_entity_poly.pdbx_seq_one_letter_code
_entity_poly.pdbx_strand_id
1 'polypeptide(L)'
;MQIKQQLMIGLKAGFVMGISLFITGAIAAYIFYGPAMAPAGKFEADQMNPLYFIWTKLAIGIVFGIFFVVLYERLPLHHRIKGIADGVKYASVLWLAISLWNLSHPFVYEFHKTNWYNELFWHIYTLGGFLGYGITVGYLYRKVVSDLT
;
A
#
# COMPACT_ATOMS: atom_id res chain seq x y z
N MET A 1 20.30 10.41 0.54
CA MET A 1 19.70 11.20 1.64
C MET A 1 20.22 10.69 2.98
N GLN A 2 20.18 11.48 4.08
CA GLN A 2 20.55 10.95 5.41
C GLN A 2 19.52 9.92 5.90
N ILE A 3 19.94 8.88 6.63
CA ILE A 3 19.05 7.80 7.10
C ILE A 3 17.88 8.32 7.95
N LYS A 4 18.11 9.31 8.82
CA LYS A 4 17.07 9.94 9.64
C LYS A 4 15.94 10.52 8.79
N GLN A 5 16.28 11.13 7.66
CA GLN A 5 15.32 11.75 6.76
C GLN A 5 14.55 10.69 5.95
N GLN A 6 15.22 9.61 5.54
CA GLN A 6 14.56 8.44 4.93
C GLN A 6 13.51 7.85 5.87
N LEU A 7 13.85 7.64 7.14
CA LEU A 7 12.93 7.14 8.16
C LEU A 7 11.73 8.07 8.35
N MET A 8 11.95 9.39 8.40
CA MET A 8 10.87 10.37 8.58
C MET A 8 9.92 10.44 7.38
N ILE A 9 10.45 10.40 6.15
CA ILE A 9 9.62 10.35 4.95
C ILE A 9 8.84 9.05 4.90
N GLY A 10 9.50 7.92 5.20
CA GLY A 10 8.88 6.61 5.27
C GLY A 10 7.77 6.52 6.31
N LEU A 11 7.97 7.09 7.50
CA LEU A 11 6.94 7.17 8.55
C LEU A 11 5.70 7.93 8.07
N LYS A 12 5.88 9.12 7.49
CA LYS A 12 4.77 9.95 7.00
C LYS A 12 4.04 9.29 5.84
N ALA A 13 4.78 8.80 4.85
CA ALA A 13 4.20 8.10 3.70
C ALA A 13 3.51 6.79 4.11
N GLY A 14 4.08 6.08 5.08
CA GLY A 14 3.50 4.86 5.63
C GLY A 14 2.24 5.10 6.45
N PHE A 15 2.17 6.20 7.20
CA PHE A 15 0.95 6.58 7.89
C PHE A 15 -0.19 6.88 6.90
N VAL A 16 0.10 7.64 5.83
CA VAL A 16 -0.88 7.89 4.75
C VAL A 16 -1.27 6.60 4.05
N MET A 17 -0.31 5.70 3.76
CA MET A 17 -0.59 4.38 3.22
C MET A 17 -1.58 3.60 4.09
N GLY A 18 -1.39 3.58 5.40
CA GLY A 18 -2.28 2.89 6.33
C GLY A 18 -3.72 3.46 6.32
N ILE A 19 -3.86 4.79 6.30
CA ILE A 19 -5.17 5.45 6.17
C ILE A 19 -5.81 5.10 4.82
N SER A 20 -5.04 5.18 3.72
CA SER A 20 -5.54 4.86 2.39
C SER A 20 -5.96 3.40 2.28
N LEU A 21 -5.21 2.46 2.85
CA LEU A 21 -5.60 1.04 2.94
C LEU A 21 -6.92 0.87 3.70
N PHE A 22 -7.11 1.58 4.81
CA PHE A 22 -8.35 1.52 5.56
C PHE A 22 -9.55 2.01 4.75
N ILE A 23 -9.45 3.21 4.15
CA ILE A 23 -10.54 3.80 3.38
C ILE A 23 -10.86 2.97 2.14
N THR A 24 -9.85 2.64 1.34
CA THR A 24 -10.05 1.85 0.12
C THR A 24 -10.48 0.42 0.42
N GLY A 25 -10.03 -0.15 1.55
CA GLY A 25 -10.51 -1.43 2.04
C GLY A 25 -11.99 -1.42 2.40
N ALA A 26 -12.46 -0.38 3.10
CA ALA A 26 -13.88 -0.24 3.43
C ALA A 26 -14.75 -0.08 2.18
N ILE A 27 -14.32 0.76 1.23
CA ILE A 27 -15.02 0.96 -0.05
C ILE A 27 -15.04 -0.33 -0.87
N ALA A 28 -13.89 -0.98 -1.05
CA ALA A 28 -13.80 -2.23 -1.77
C ALA A 28 -14.61 -3.34 -1.07
N ALA A 29 -14.58 -3.41 0.26
CA ALA A 29 -15.34 -4.41 1.00
C ALA A 29 -16.85 -4.21 0.81
N TYR A 30 -17.32 -2.97 0.77
CA TYR A 30 -18.72 -2.67 0.49
C TYR A 30 -19.11 -3.05 -0.95
N ILE A 31 -18.28 -2.71 -1.94
CA ILE A 31 -18.55 -3.02 -3.35
C ILE A 31 -18.60 -4.53 -3.59
N PHE A 32 -17.67 -5.28 -2.99
CA PHE A 32 -17.52 -6.70 -3.24
C PHE A 32 -18.41 -7.54 -2.32
N TYR A 33 -18.45 -7.27 -1.02
CA TYR A 33 -19.15 -8.10 -0.05
C TYR A 33 -20.51 -7.52 0.40
N GLY A 34 -20.92 -6.39 -0.17
CA GLY A 34 -22.17 -5.72 0.17
C GLY A 34 -22.15 -5.08 1.55
N PRO A 35 -23.33 -4.80 2.15
CA PRO A 35 -23.45 -4.09 3.43
C PRO A 35 -22.75 -4.78 4.61
N ALA A 36 -22.55 -6.10 4.53
CA ALA A 36 -21.81 -6.85 5.55
C ALA A 36 -20.31 -6.54 5.56
N MET A 37 -19.77 -5.98 4.47
CA MET A 37 -18.35 -5.62 4.28
C MET A 37 -17.36 -6.76 4.60
N ALA A 38 -17.82 -8.01 4.53
CA ALA A 38 -17.04 -9.19 4.89
C ALA A 38 -17.48 -10.39 4.05
N PRO A 39 -16.55 -11.28 3.64
CA PRO A 39 -16.91 -12.53 2.98
C PRO A 39 -17.73 -13.40 3.93
N ALA A 40 -18.80 -14.02 3.41
CA ALA A 40 -19.66 -14.89 4.21
C ALA A 40 -18.87 -16.03 4.87
N GLY A 41 -19.07 -16.21 6.19
CA GLY A 41 -18.45 -17.29 6.96
C GLY A 41 -16.95 -17.12 7.27
N LYS A 42 -16.35 -15.95 6.98
CA LYS A 42 -14.91 -15.73 7.19
C LYS A 42 -14.56 -15.11 8.54
N PHE A 43 -15.50 -14.42 9.18
CA PHE A 43 -15.28 -13.76 10.46
C PHE A 43 -16.43 -14.09 11.41
N GLU A 44 -16.09 -14.47 12.63
CA GLU A 44 -17.03 -14.56 13.74
C GLU A 44 -17.26 -13.15 14.35
N ALA A 45 -18.39 -12.96 15.04
CA ALA A 45 -18.79 -11.63 15.55
C ALA A 45 -17.80 -11.06 16.58
N ASP A 46 -17.11 -11.92 17.33
CA ASP A 46 -16.05 -11.58 18.28
C ASP A 46 -14.72 -11.20 17.60
N GLN A 47 -14.49 -11.65 16.36
CA GLN A 47 -13.30 -11.33 15.56
C GLN A 47 -13.38 -9.94 14.90
N MET A 48 -14.55 -9.28 14.94
CA MET A 48 -14.78 -7.97 14.34
C MET A 48 -14.44 -6.81 15.28
N ASN A 49 -13.23 -6.78 15.85
CA ASN A 49 -12.78 -5.64 16.69
C ASN A 49 -12.31 -4.45 15.81
N PRO A 50 -13.05 -3.33 15.76
CA PRO A 50 -12.72 -2.22 14.86
C PRO A 50 -11.38 -1.55 15.19
N LEU A 51 -11.01 -1.48 16.47
CA LEU A 51 -9.74 -0.88 16.90
C LEU A 51 -8.54 -1.71 16.43
N TYR A 52 -8.66 -3.04 16.51
CA TYR A 52 -7.65 -3.95 15.98
C TYR A 52 -7.47 -3.78 14.46
N PHE A 53 -8.57 -3.67 13.71
CA PHE A 53 -8.52 -3.41 12.27
C PHE A 53 -7.86 -2.07 11.94
N ILE A 54 -8.19 -0.98 12.64
CA ILE A 54 -7.60 0.34 12.38
C ILE A 54 -6.08 0.30 12.68
N TRP A 55 -5.70 -0.16 13.87
CA TRP A 55 -4.30 -0.18 14.28
C TRP A 55 -3.44 -1.06 13.37
N THR A 56 -3.93 -2.24 12.96
CA THR A 56 -3.17 -3.13 12.07
C THR A 56 -2.90 -2.48 10.70
N LYS A 57 -3.85 -1.74 10.11
CA LYS A 57 -3.62 -1.02 8.84
C LYS A 57 -2.59 0.09 9.00
N LEU A 58 -2.62 0.82 10.11
CA LEU A 58 -1.63 1.86 10.41
C LEU A 58 -0.23 1.27 10.63
N ALA A 59 -0.13 0.19 11.41
CA ALA A 59 1.13 -0.49 11.67
C ALA A 59 1.74 -1.07 10.38
N ILE A 60 0.93 -1.76 9.57
CA ILE A 60 1.34 -2.25 8.23
C ILE A 60 1.81 -1.08 7.38
N GLY A 61 1.01 -0.01 7.30
CA GLY A 61 1.37 1.18 6.52
C GLY A 61 2.72 1.76 6.93
N ILE A 62 2.96 1.97 8.23
CA ILE A 62 4.23 2.51 8.75
C ILE A 62 5.41 1.59 8.41
N VAL A 63 5.28 0.29 8.68
CA VAL A 63 6.36 -0.69 8.42
C VAL A 63 6.73 -0.70 6.94
N PHE A 64 5.73 -0.83 6.06
CA PHE A 64 5.98 -0.87 4.62
C PHE A 64 6.41 0.49 4.05
N GLY A 65 5.88 1.60 4.58
CA GLY A 65 6.30 2.94 4.16
C GLY A 65 7.77 3.22 4.45
N ILE A 66 8.25 2.84 5.63
CA ILE A 66 9.69 2.92 5.96
C ILE A 66 10.49 1.99 5.05
N PHE A 67 10.05 0.73 4.94
CA PHE A 67 10.75 -0.26 4.12
C PHE A 67 10.89 0.18 2.66
N PHE A 68 9.83 0.66 2.03
CA PHE A 68 9.85 1.08 0.63
C PHE A 68 10.68 2.33 0.39
N VAL A 69 10.67 3.31 1.29
CA VAL A 69 11.55 4.49 1.16
C VAL A 69 13.02 4.12 1.32
N VAL A 70 13.34 3.25 2.28
CA VAL A 70 14.71 2.76 2.46
C VAL A 70 15.14 1.94 1.24
N LEU A 71 14.29 1.04 0.74
CA LEU A 71 14.55 0.25 -0.45
C LEU A 71 14.80 1.14 -1.67
N TYR A 72 13.95 2.14 -1.89
CA TYR A 72 14.09 3.13 -2.96
C TYR A 72 15.48 3.80 -2.96
N GLU A 73 15.92 4.26 -1.79
CA GLU A 73 17.21 4.95 -1.64
C GLU A 73 18.44 4.03 -1.77
N ARG A 74 18.24 2.72 -1.65
CA ARG A 74 19.31 1.72 -1.84
C ARG A 74 19.40 1.22 -3.28
N LEU A 75 18.33 1.34 -4.05
CA LEU A 75 18.33 0.94 -5.46
C LEU A 75 19.05 2.00 -6.32
N PRO A 76 19.90 1.60 -7.29
CA PRO A 76 20.59 2.52 -8.19
C PRO A 76 19.64 3.04 -9.28
N LEU A 77 18.57 3.72 -8.86
CA LEU A 77 17.55 4.23 -9.77
C LEU A 77 18.06 5.50 -10.46
N HIS A 78 18.23 5.43 -11.78
CA HIS A 78 18.66 6.57 -12.61
C HIS A 78 17.68 7.75 -12.58
N HIS A 79 16.42 7.52 -12.22
CA HIS A 79 15.40 8.56 -12.06
C HIS A 79 15.07 8.79 -10.58
N ARG A 80 15.44 9.97 -10.06
CA ARG A 80 14.97 10.42 -8.75
C ARG A 80 13.53 10.91 -8.82
N ILE A 81 12.72 10.63 -7.80
CA ILE A 81 11.36 11.14 -7.66
C ILE A 81 11.43 12.67 -7.52
N LYS A 82 10.91 13.42 -8.50
CA LYS A 82 10.93 14.90 -8.49
C LYS A 82 9.60 15.52 -8.10
N GLY A 83 8.52 14.73 -8.10
CA GLY A 83 7.18 15.22 -7.82
C GLY A 83 6.15 14.13 -7.61
N ILE A 84 4.91 14.55 -7.38
CA ILE A 84 3.76 13.66 -7.13
C ILE A 84 3.60 12.64 -8.27
N ALA A 85 3.68 13.08 -9.53
CA ALA A 85 3.54 12.19 -10.68
C ALA A 85 4.60 11.07 -10.69
N ASP A 86 5.85 11.39 -10.36
CA ASP A 86 6.93 10.39 -10.28
C ASP A 86 6.77 9.47 -9.07
N GLY A 87 6.29 10.00 -7.94
CA GLY A 87 5.97 9.21 -6.76
C GLY A 87 4.84 8.21 -7.01
N VAL A 88 3.78 8.65 -7.70
CA VAL A 88 2.69 7.76 -8.14
C VAL A 88 3.20 6.72 -9.12
N LYS A 89 3.99 7.10 -10.15
CA LYS A 89 4.59 6.13 -11.07
C LYS A 89 5.41 5.08 -10.34
N TYR A 90 6.28 5.50 -9.42
CA TYR A 90 7.09 4.59 -8.60
C TYR A 90 6.21 3.62 -7.80
N ALA A 91 5.21 4.15 -7.08
CA ALA A 91 4.33 3.32 -6.27
C ALA A 91 3.46 2.37 -7.10
N SER A 92 2.98 2.80 -8.27
CA SER A 92 2.22 1.94 -9.19
C SER A 92 3.07 0.81 -9.76
N VAL A 93 4.34 1.07 -10.11
CA VAL A 93 5.27 0.02 -10.56
C VAL A 93 5.55 -0.97 -9.44
N LEU A 94 5.80 -0.47 -8.22
CA LEU A 94 6.03 -1.32 -7.05
C LEU A 94 4.81 -2.18 -6.72
N TRP A 95 3.62 -1.58 -6.73
CA TRP A 95 2.35 -2.28 -6.56
C TRP A 95 2.15 -3.35 -7.64
N LEU A 96 2.42 -3.02 -8.90
CA LEU A 96 2.27 -3.95 -10.02
C LEU A 96 3.22 -5.15 -9.87
N ALA A 97 4.48 -4.91 -9.50
CA ALA A 97 5.45 -5.97 -9.26
C ALA A 97 5.00 -6.93 -8.15
N ILE A 98 4.53 -6.38 -7.02
CA ILE A 98 4.01 -7.18 -5.90
C ILE A 98 2.72 -7.91 -6.27
N SER A 99 1.82 -7.27 -7.03
CA SER A 99 0.56 -7.86 -7.49
C SER A 99 0.81 -9.02 -8.45
N LEU A 100 1.70 -8.85 -9.42
CA LEU A 100 2.08 -9.91 -10.34
C LEU A 100 2.78 -11.06 -9.63
N TRP A 101 3.62 -10.76 -8.63
CA TRP A 101 4.20 -11.78 -7.76
C TRP A 101 3.13 -12.55 -6.98
N ASN A 102 2.14 -11.85 -6.43
CA ASN A 102 1.04 -12.49 -5.71
C ASN A 102 0.16 -13.35 -6.63
N LEU A 103 -0.06 -12.92 -7.88
CA LEU A 103 -0.84 -13.66 -8.86
C LEU A 103 -0.08 -14.86 -9.44
N SER A 104 1.25 -14.80 -9.53
CA SER A 104 2.04 -15.89 -10.11
C SER A 104 2.01 -17.14 -9.23
N HIS A 105 1.92 -17.00 -7.91
CA HIS A 105 1.90 -18.14 -6.99
C HIS A 105 0.65 -19.03 -7.15
N PRO A 106 -0.59 -18.50 -7.06
CA PRO A 106 -1.80 -19.30 -7.30
C PRO A 106 -1.86 -19.86 -8.71
N PHE A 107 -1.39 -19.12 -9.72
CA PHE A 107 -1.38 -19.60 -11.11
C PHE A 107 -0.49 -20.82 -11.33
N VAL A 108 0.66 -20.88 -10.64
CA VAL A 108 1.63 -21.98 -10.79
C VAL A 108 1.29 -23.16 -9.90
N TYR A 109 0.73 -22.93 -8.69
CA TYR A 109 0.62 -23.97 -7.67
C TYR A 109 -0.83 -24.36 -7.27
N GLU A 110 -1.84 -23.49 -7.46
CA GLU A 110 -3.18 -23.70 -6.88
C GLU A 110 -4.35 -23.26 -7.78
N PHE A 111 -4.19 -23.33 -9.11
CA PHE A 111 -5.10 -22.75 -10.10
C PHE A 111 -6.60 -23.06 -9.88
N HIS A 112 -6.95 -24.24 -9.34
CA HIS A 112 -8.33 -24.68 -9.11
C HIS A 112 -9.00 -24.15 -7.82
N LYS A 113 -8.28 -23.45 -6.94
CA LYS A 113 -8.84 -22.89 -5.69
C LYS A 113 -9.02 -21.37 -5.70
N THR A 114 -8.61 -20.70 -6.79
CA THR A 114 -8.52 -19.25 -6.85
C THR A 114 -9.91 -18.61 -6.93
N ASN A 115 -10.36 -17.98 -5.84
CA ASN A 115 -11.56 -17.14 -5.85
C ASN A 115 -11.20 -15.76 -6.42
N TRP A 116 -11.37 -15.60 -7.73
CA TRP A 116 -11.05 -14.37 -8.47
C TRP A 116 -11.69 -13.11 -7.86
N TYR A 117 -12.86 -13.25 -7.25
CA TYR A 117 -13.57 -12.14 -6.64
C TYR A 117 -12.85 -11.58 -5.40
N ASN A 118 -12.31 -12.47 -4.56
CA ASN A 118 -11.49 -12.08 -3.41
C ASN A 118 -10.12 -11.52 -3.86
N GLU A 119 -9.53 -12.10 -4.91
CA GLU A 119 -8.27 -11.58 -5.47
C GLU A 119 -8.43 -10.14 -5.95
N LEU A 120 -9.49 -9.86 -6.72
CA LEU A 120 -9.75 -8.51 -7.23
C LEU A 120 -9.96 -7.50 -6.09
N PHE A 121 -10.67 -7.91 -5.03
CA PHE A 121 -10.80 -7.12 -3.80
C PHE A 121 -9.42 -6.74 -3.23
N TRP A 122 -8.51 -7.71 -3.04
CA TRP A 122 -7.19 -7.45 -2.46
C TRP A 122 -6.32 -6.54 -3.32
N HIS A 123 -6.43 -6.65 -4.65
CA HIS A 123 -5.71 -5.81 -5.59
C HIS A 123 -6.20 -4.35 -5.50
N ILE A 124 -7.50 -4.12 -5.49
CA ILE A 124 -8.09 -2.77 -5.35
C ILE A 124 -7.77 -2.18 -3.98
N TYR A 125 -7.92 -2.97 -2.92
CA TYR A 125 -7.60 -2.58 -1.55
C TYR A 125 -6.14 -2.15 -1.41
N THR A 126 -5.19 -2.94 -1.92
CA THR A 126 -3.76 -2.59 -1.82
C THR A 126 -3.40 -1.42 -2.71
N LEU A 127 -3.98 -1.32 -3.91
CA LEU A 127 -3.73 -0.22 -4.84
C LEU A 127 -3.96 1.15 -4.18
N GLY A 128 -5.05 1.29 -3.42
CA GLY A 128 -5.33 2.49 -2.65
C GLY A 128 -4.20 2.90 -1.71
N GLY A 129 -3.67 1.94 -0.96
CA GLY A 129 -2.50 2.13 -0.10
C GLY A 129 -1.28 2.62 -0.86
N PHE A 130 -0.94 1.97 -1.98
CA PHE A 130 0.22 2.35 -2.80
C PHE A 130 0.05 3.73 -3.43
N LEU A 131 -1.14 4.10 -3.89
CA LEU A 131 -1.39 5.43 -4.41
C LEU A 131 -1.21 6.51 -3.33
N GLY A 132 -1.75 6.30 -2.13
CA GLY A 132 -1.55 7.20 -0.98
C GLY A 132 -0.08 7.35 -0.59
N TYR A 133 0.66 6.25 -0.58
CA TYR A 133 2.10 6.23 -0.40
C TYR A 133 2.82 7.04 -1.48
N GLY A 134 2.56 6.75 -2.76
CA GLY A 134 3.22 7.38 -3.91
C GLY A 134 3.01 8.88 -3.99
N ILE A 135 1.79 9.36 -3.74
CA ILE A 135 1.48 10.79 -3.67
C ILE A 135 2.32 11.45 -2.56
N THR A 136 2.35 10.84 -1.38
CA THR A 136 3.04 11.40 -0.21
C THR A 136 4.55 11.43 -0.42
N VAL A 137 5.14 10.34 -0.92
CA VAL A 137 6.57 10.29 -1.26
C VAL A 137 6.91 11.35 -2.31
N GLY A 138 6.13 11.43 -3.40
CA GLY A 138 6.36 12.41 -4.46
C GLY A 138 6.30 13.85 -3.97
N TYR A 139 5.36 14.17 -3.06
CA TYR A 139 5.27 15.47 -2.43
C TYR A 139 6.46 15.77 -1.51
N LEU A 140 6.81 14.82 -0.63
CA LEU A 140 7.89 15.02 0.35
C LEU A 140 9.27 15.12 -0.32
N TYR A 141 9.54 14.29 -1.33
CA TYR A 141 10.80 14.37 -2.08
C TYR A 141 10.92 15.67 -2.88
N ARG A 142 9.83 16.14 -3.49
CA ARG A 142 9.82 17.45 -4.16
C ARG A 142 10.21 18.57 -3.20
N LYS A 143 9.65 18.55 -1.98
CA LYS A 143 9.95 19.54 -0.95
C LYS A 143 11.43 19.49 -0.53
N VAL A 144 11.97 18.29 -0.35
CA VAL A 144 13.40 18.12 -0.03
C VAL A 144 14.30 18.67 -1.13
N VAL A 145 13.94 18.44 -2.41
CA VAL A 145 14.71 18.97 -3.54
C VAL A 145 14.63 20.49 -3.61
N SER A 146 13.45 21.10 -3.38
CA SER A 146 13.31 22.56 -3.39
C SER A 146 14.06 23.25 -2.25
N ASP A 147 14.19 22.59 -1.09
CA ASP A 147 14.93 23.15 0.06
C ASP A 147 16.46 23.12 -0.15
N LEU A 148 16.95 22.44 -1.20
CA LEU A 148 18.38 22.28 -1.52
C LEU A 148 18.85 23.15 -2.70
N THR A 149 17.93 23.82 -3.41
CA THR A 149 18.18 24.68 -4.57
C THR A 149 17.95 26.14 -4.22
#